data_AF-A0A075FL00-F1
#
_entry.id   AF-A0A075FL00-F1
#
_cell.length_a   1.000
_cell.length_b   1.000
_cell.length_c   1.000
_cell.angle_alpha   90.00
_cell.angle_beta   90.00
_cell.angle_gamma   90.00
#
_symmetry.space_group_name_H-M   'P 1'
#
loop_
_entity.id
_entity.type
_entity.pdbx_description
1 polymer ?
#
loop_
_entity_poly.entity_id
_entity_poly.type
_entity_poly.pdbx_seq_one_letter_code
_entity_poly.pdbx_strand_id
1 'polypeptide(L)'
;TLEDPTRERIRLYAAGPSINLIATYVALIVLSAAASGLIASNPGVYATGIIADEGAEDAGLLPYEIITHIDGAEVSGNNEFSEQMGVLSSGEEVVFTVVSHPDSNGDRSEREITVTLGDRYEYYVGLCGGDSACVEETEDLLVEMGVENGDAFLGVSGLRSSSSSVDYYSSILSGEYAVSQSALGAALTPLAMIGVPIQHDGQTMLLEERAMLKASDGAIASTLGTAGMLILFDFLFWLVWINFLLGFANLIPMVPFDGGHIVKDGVHSILSRLTSGIHPMRVELMAERISRMGNFLILFIVVLPIMLPRLV
;
A
#
# COMPACT_ATOMS: atom_id res chain seq x y z
N THR A 1 -11.07 -40.90 26.39
CA THR A 1 -11.31 -39.60 25.73
C THR A 1 -11.47 -39.86 24.25
N LEU A 2 -12.72 -40.09 23.80
CA LEU A 2 -12.97 -40.27 22.36
C LEU A 2 -12.79 -38.90 21.70
N GLU A 3 -11.80 -38.82 20.82
CA GLU A 3 -11.52 -37.63 20.02
C GLU A 3 -12.72 -37.40 19.08
N ASP A 4 -13.27 -36.20 19.06
CA ASP A 4 -14.45 -35.85 18.29
C ASP A 4 -14.09 -35.84 16.78
N PRO A 5 -14.64 -36.74 15.94
CA PRO A 5 -14.26 -36.89 14.53
C PRO A 5 -14.52 -35.62 13.69
N THR A 6 -15.34 -34.69 14.20
CA THR A 6 -15.51 -33.37 13.57
C THR A 6 -14.29 -32.47 13.75
N ARG A 7 -13.61 -32.52 14.90
CA ARG A 7 -12.39 -31.73 15.16
C ARG A 7 -11.20 -32.21 14.33
N GLU A 8 -11.09 -33.51 14.12
CA GLU A 8 -10.03 -34.10 13.29
C GLU A 8 -10.18 -33.70 11.82
N ARG A 9 -11.41 -33.69 11.30
CA ARG A 9 -11.71 -33.18 9.96
C ARG A 9 -11.44 -31.68 9.82
N ILE A 10 -11.84 -30.86 10.80
CA ILE A 10 -11.53 -29.42 10.79
C ILE A 10 -10.02 -29.18 10.75
N ARG A 11 -9.23 -29.92 11.53
CA ARG A 11 -7.76 -29.82 11.50
C ARG A 11 -7.18 -30.23 10.15
N LEU A 12 -7.70 -31.30 9.54
CA LEU A 12 -7.27 -31.78 8.23
C LEU A 12 -7.55 -30.73 7.13
N TYR A 13 -8.76 -30.15 7.10
CA TYR A 13 -9.13 -29.11 6.12
C TYR A 13 -8.44 -27.76 6.39
N ALA A 14 -8.09 -27.47 7.64
CA ALA A 14 -7.35 -26.26 7.99
C ALA A 14 -5.85 -26.34 7.66
N ALA A 15 -5.27 -27.55 7.50
CA ALA A 15 -3.84 -27.72 7.27
C ALA A 15 -3.36 -27.10 5.95
N GLY A 16 -4.16 -27.21 4.88
CA GLY A 16 -3.87 -26.63 3.56
C GLY A 16 -3.80 -25.09 3.58
N PRO A 17 -4.84 -24.38 4.03
CA PRO A 17 -4.76 -22.94 4.24
C PRO A 17 -3.64 -22.51 5.21
N SER A 18 -3.44 -23.26 6.30
CA SER A 18 -2.50 -22.88 7.35
C SER A 18 -1.04 -22.90 6.89
N ILE A 19 -0.62 -23.90 6.11
CA ILE A 19 0.77 -23.95 5.62
C ILE A 19 1.08 -22.78 4.69
N ASN A 20 0.13 -22.41 3.83
CA ASN A 20 0.28 -21.27 2.93
C ASN A 20 0.32 -19.94 3.70
N LEU A 21 -0.51 -19.77 4.73
CA LEU A 21 -0.45 -18.59 5.60
C LEU A 21 0.86 -18.53 6.40
N ILE A 22 1.35 -19.64 6.93
CA ILE A 22 2.66 -19.68 7.60
C ILE A 22 3.77 -19.30 6.62
N ALA A 23 3.78 -19.90 5.42
CA ALA A 23 4.75 -19.58 4.38
C ALA A 23 4.70 -18.10 3.99
N THR A 24 3.50 -17.51 3.92
CA THR A 24 3.28 -16.08 3.67
C THR A 24 4.04 -15.23 4.68
N TYR A 25 3.83 -15.45 5.98
CA TYR A 25 4.45 -14.61 7.01
C TYR A 25 5.95 -14.85 7.16
N VAL A 26 6.43 -16.09 6.97
CA VAL A 26 7.87 -16.36 6.91
C VAL A 26 8.51 -15.61 5.74
N ALA A 27 7.89 -15.70 4.56
CA ALA A 27 8.35 -14.99 3.37
C ALA A 27 8.29 -13.48 3.53
N LEU A 28 7.29 -12.94 4.23
CA LEU A 28 7.14 -11.52 4.51
C LEU A 28 8.26 -11.00 5.42
N ILE A 29 8.65 -11.77 6.43
CA ILE A 29 9.80 -11.42 7.29
C ILE A 29 11.08 -11.38 6.45
N VAL A 30 11.28 -12.36 5.58
CA VAL A 30 12.45 -12.40 4.69
C VAL A 30 12.39 -11.25 3.66
N LEU A 31 11.22 -10.93 3.12
CA LEU A 31 10.99 -9.79 2.23
C LEU A 31 11.34 -8.48 2.93
N SER A 32 10.89 -8.29 4.17
CA SER A 32 11.21 -7.10 4.96
C SER A 32 12.72 -6.95 5.17
N ALA A 33 13.41 -8.04 5.48
CA ALA A 33 14.87 -8.06 5.60
C ALA A 33 15.60 -7.81 4.27
N ALA A 34 15.06 -8.26 3.15
CA ALA A 34 15.60 -7.95 1.83
C ALA A 34 15.34 -6.49 1.44
N ALA A 35 14.16 -5.95 1.77
CA ALA A 35 13.77 -4.57 1.50
C ALA A 35 14.66 -3.57 2.24
N SER A 36 15.10 -3.87 3.47
CA SER A 36 16.07 -3.02 4.20
C SER A 36 17.46 -2.96 3.56
N GLY A 37 17.76 -3.86 2.62
CA GLY A 37 18.97 -3.82 1.79
C GLY A 37 18.86 -2.94 0.54
N LEU A 38 17.69 -2.35 0.28
CA LEU A 38 17.45 -1.39 -0.81
C LEU A 38 17.26 0.00 -0.22
N ILE A 39 17.93 1.00 -0.78
CA ILE A 39 17.88 2.40 -0.34
C ILE A 39 17.70 3.32 -1.56
N ALA A 40 17.33 4.58 -1.32
CA ALA A 40 17.28 5.58 -2.37
C ALA A 40 18.68 5.78 -3.01
N SER A 41 18.73 5.81 -4.34
CA SER A 41 19.92 6.15 -5.11
C SER A 41 20.29 7.61 -4.88
N ASN A 42 19.29 8.49 -4.98
CA ASN A 42 19.32 9.90 -4.59
C ASN A 42 18.26 10.12 -3.49
N PRO A 43 18.67 10.35 -2.23
CA PRO A 43 17.75 10.73 -1.15
C PRO A 43 17.00 12.02 -1.53
N GLY A 44 15.72 12.08 -1.20
CA GLY A 44 14.84 13.17 -1.60
C GLY A 44 13.39 12.77 -1.74
N VAL A 45 12.60 13.69 -2.27
CA VAL A 45 11.18 13.50 -2.55
C VAL A 45 10.89 13.70 -4.04
N TYR A 46 9.90 13.01 -4.56
CA TYR A 46 9.40 13.22 -5.90
C TYR A 46 7.87 13.34 -5.86
N ALA A 47 7.33 14.00 -6.88
CA ALA A 47 5.89 14.08 -7.10
C ALA A 47 5.47 13.13 -8.22
N THR A 48 4.31 12.49 -8.07
CA THR A 48 3.72 11.65 -9.14
C THR A 48 2.94 12.46 -10.16
N GLY A 49 2.56 13.69 -9.82
CA GLY A 49 1.91 14.62 -10.73
C GLY A 49 2.28 16.06 -10.42
N ILE A 50 2.31 16.89 -11.46
CA ILE A 50 2.50 18.33 -11.40
C ILE A 50 1.15 18.98 -11.67
N ILE A 51 0.79 19.98 -10.86
CA ILE A 51 -0.49 20.68 -10.96
C ILE A 51 -0.30 21.83 -11.97
N ALA A 52 -1.26 21.96 -12.89
CA ALA A 52 -1.20 22.96 -13.94
C ALA A 52 -1.37 24.38 -13.39
N ASP A 53 -0.74 25.36 -14.04
CA ASP A 53 -0.78 26.78 -13.70
C ASP A 53 -0.24 27.10 -12.28
N GLU A 54 0.65 26.25 -11.75
CA GLU A 54 1.30 26.41 -10.44
C GLU A 54 2.83 26.46 -10.57
N GLY A 55 3.50 26.90 -9.50
CA GLY A 55 4.94 27.18 -9.50
C GLY A 55 5.83 26.03 -10.01
N ALA A 56 5.52 24.78 -9.66
CA ALA A 56 6.27 23.62 -10.14
C ALA A 56 6.21 23.45 -11.68
N GLU A 57 5.03 23.66 -12.29
CA GLU A 57 4.89 23.57 -13.75
C GLU A 57 5.63 24.73 -14.44
N ASP A 58 5.46 25.95 -13.94
CA ASP A 58 6.12 27.16 -14.47
C ASP A 58 7.65 27.04 -14.45
N ALA A 59 8.20 26.42 -13.40
CA ALA A 59 9.62 26.16 -13.26
C ALA A 59 10.13 24.95 -14.07
N GLY A 60 9.23 24.21 -14.74
CA GLY A 60 9.57 23.04 -15.55
C GLY A 60 9.98 21.82 -14.74
N LEU A 61 9.43 21.65 -13.53
CA LEU A 61 9.54 20.40 -12.78
C LEU A 61 8.70 19.33 -13.48
N LEU A 62 9.26 18.13 -13.66
CA LEU A 62 8.55 17.01 -14.26
C LEU A 62 8.16 15.96 -13.19
N PRO A 63 7.06 15.20 -13.39
CA PRO A 63 6.72 14.08 -12.52
C PRO A 63 7.89 13.09 -12.39
N TYR A 64 8.12 12.53 -11.21
CA TYR A 64 9.20 11.58 -10.88
C TYR A 64 10.64 12.14 -10.96
N GLU A 65 10.80 13.45 -11.09
CA GLU A 65 12.07 14.08 -10.74
C GLU A 65 12.20 14.23 -9.22
N ILE A 66 13.43 14.12 -8.73
CA ILE A 66 13.70 14.02 -7.29
C ILE A 66 14.20 15.38 -6.80
N ILE A 67 13.46 16.02 -5.93
CA ILE A 67 13.88 17.19 -5.17
C ILE A 67 14.81 16.72 -4.06
N THR A 68 16.06 17.18 -4.10
CA THR A 68 17.10 16.81 -3.12
C THR A 68 17.46 17.97 -2.20
N HIS A 69 17.22 19.23 -2.62
CA HIS A 69 17.47 20.40 -1.79
C HIS A 69 16.44 21.50 -2.03
N ILE A 70 16.24 22.33 -1.00
CA ILE A 70 15.43 23.57 -1.03
C ILE A 70 16.30 24.68 -0.44
N ASP A 71 16.60 25.72 -1.22
CA ASP A 71 17.56 26.79 -0.90
C ASP A 71 18.91 26.28 -0.37
N GLY A 72 19.37 25.16 -0.93
CA GLY A 72 20.61 24.50 -0.54
C GLY A 72 20.53 23.69 0.76
N ALA A 73 19.39 23.68 1.47
CA ALA A 73 19.14 22.76 2.58
C ALA A 73 18.78 21.37 2.05
N GLU A 74 19.44 20.34 2.57
CA GLU A 74 19.23 18.95 2.15
C GLU A 74 17.82 18.47 2.52
N VAL A 75 17.17 17.83 1.56
CA VAL A 75 15.90 17.13 1.69
C VAL A 75 16.15 15.67 1.39
N SER A 76 16.13 14.82 2.41
CA SER A 76 16.37 13.38 2.28
C SER A 76 15.06 12.58 2.16
N GLY A 77 13.93 13.16 2.57
CA GLY A 77 12.60 12.57 2.48
C GLY A 77 11.47 13.54 2.83
N ASN A 78 10.26 12.98 2.99
CA ASN A 78 9.03 13.75 3.21
C ASN A 78 9.04 14.62 4.49
N ASN A 79 9.72 14.19 5.56
CA ASN A 79 9.76 14.96 6.81
C ASN A 79 10.57 16.24 6.62
N GLU A 80 11.79 16.12 6.12
CA GLU A 80 12.68 17.24 5.83
C GLU A 80 12.03 18.18 4.81
N PHE A 81 11.39 17.64 3.76
CA PHE A 81 10.65 18.45 2.80
C PHE A 81 9.54 19.27 3.47
N SER A 82 8.74 18.64 4.33
CA SER A 82 7.62 19.31 5.02
C SER A 82 8.13 20.37 6.00
N GLU A 83 9.23 20.11 6.70
CA GLU A 83 9.87 21.07 7.60
C GLU A 83 10.41 22.28 6.84
N GLN A 84 11.09 22.07 5.70
CA GLN A 84 11.59 23.16 4.86
C GLN A 84 10.45 23.96 4.22
N MET A 85 9.42 23.31 3.69
CA MET A 85 8.26 24.01 3.13
C MET A 85 7.47 24.79 4.19
N GLY A 86 7.41 24.29 5.42
CA GLY A 86 6.65 24.91 6.51
C GLY A 86 7.21 26.23 7.04
N VAL A 87 8.43 26.62 6.64
CA VAL A 87 9.02 27.93 6.99
C VAL A 87 8.97 28.95 5.85
N LEU A 88 8.49 28.54 4.67
CA LEU A 88 8.37 29.37 3.48
C LEU A 88 6.98 29.99 3.39
N SER A 89 6.84 31.06 2.61
CA SER A 89 5.55 31.72 2.38
C SER A 89 5.16 31.73 0.90
N SER A 90 3.86 31.82 0.64
CA SER A 90 3.33 32.09 -0.69
C SER A 90 3.94 33.36 -1.30
N GLY A 91 4.21 33.31 -2.61
CA GLY A 91 4.85 34.37 -3.38
C GLY A 91 6.37 34.46 -3.25
N GLU A 92 6.99 33.65 -2.39
CA GLU A 92 8.44 33.57 -2.25
C GLU A 92 9.07 32.85 -3.47
N GLU A 93 10.22 33.36 -3.94
CA GLU A 93 11.03 32.69 -4.97
C GLU A 93 12.09 31.82 -4.29
N VAL A 94 12.02 30.51 -4.52
CA VAL A 94 12.84 29.50 -3.85
C VAL A 94 13.56 28.64 -4.87
N VAL A 95 14.81 28.28 -4.57
CA VAL A 95 15.65 27.45 -5.45
C VAL A 95 15.56 26.00 -5.04
N PHE A 96 15.04 25.15 -5.92
CA PHE A 96 14.99 23.70 -5.73
C PHE A 96 16.11 23.03 -6.52
N THR A 97 16.87 22.15 -5.87
CA THR A 97 17.80 21.25 -6.57
C THR A 97 17.07 19.97 -6.91
N VAL A 98 17.08 19.63 -8.21
CA VAL A 98 16.29 18.55 -8.78
C VAL A 98 17.18 17.61 -9.58
N VAL A 99 17.00 16.32 -9.34
CA VAL A 99 17.64 15.24 -10.09
C VAL A 99 16.67 14.71 -11.15
N SER A 100 17.10 14.74 -12.40
CA SER A 100 16.31 14.37 -13.57
C SER A 100 15.94 12.89 -13.60
N HIS A 101 15.08 12.53 -14.55
CA HIS A 101 14.94 11.16 -15.01
C HIS A 101 16.30 10.56 -15.43
N PRO A 102 16.44 9.22 -15.35
CA PRO A 102 17.60 8.54 -15.91
C PRO A 102 17.61 8.70 -17.43
N ASP A 103 18.77 9.02 -18.00
CA ASP A 103 19.00 9.08 -19.43
C ASP A 103 19.10 7.67 -20.05
N SER A 104 19.44 7.58 -21.34
CA SER A 104 19.59 6.29 -22.02
C SER A 104 20.69 5.39 -21.43
N ASN A 105 21.63 5.96 -20.70
CA ASN A 105 22.70 5.23 -20.01
C ASN A 105 22.34 4.90 -18.55
N GLY A 106 21.19 5.40 -18.06
CA GLY A 106 20.76 5.26 -16.68
C GLY A 106 21.29 6.34 -15.74
N ASP A 107 22.02 7.32 -16.28
CA ASP A 107 22.60 8.42 -15.51
C ASP A 107 21.56 9.52 -15.30
N ARG A 108 21.60 10.17 -14.13
CA ARG A 108 20.73 11.31 -13.83
C ARG A 108 21.56 12.58 -13.76
N SER A 109 20.99 13.67 -14.23
CA SER A 109 21.59 15.00 -14.15
C SER A 109 20.93 15.83 -13.06
N GLU A 110 21.72 16.65 -12.39
CA GLU A 110 21.22 17.59 -11.39
C GLU A 110 21.08 18.97 -12.04
N ARG A 111 20.01 19.69 -11.67
CA ARG A 111 19.83 21.09 -12.02
C ARG A 111 19.11 21.84 -10.91
N GLU A 112 19.31 23.14 -10.88
CA GLU A 112 18.52 24.05 -10.05
C GLU A 112 17.34 24.58 -10.88
N ILE A 113 16.18 24.66 -10.24
CA ILE A 113 15.01 25.37 -10.75
C ILE A 113 14.60 26.44 -9.74
N THR A 114 14.23 27.62 -10.23
CA THR A 114 13.67 28.69 -9.38
C THR A 114 12.16 28.64 -9.49
N VAL A 115 11.49 28.53 -8.35
CA VAL A 115 10.03 28.40 -8.27
C VAL A 115 9.47 29.57 -7.48
N THR A 116 8.49 30.27 -8.03
CA THR A 116 7.62 31.15 -7.25
C THR A 116 6.53 30.30 -6.61
N LEU A 117 6.50 30.25 -5.28
CA LEU A 117 5.54 29.41 -4.54
C LEU A 117 4.14 30.01 -4.62
N GLY A 118 3.15 29.16 -4.91
CA GLY A 118 1.73 29.52 -4.85
C GLY A 118 1.22 29.55 -3.42
N ASP A 119 -0.09 29.80 -3.28
CA ASP A 119 -0.80 29.76 -2.01
C ASP A 119 -1.64 28.49 -1.91
N ARG A 120 -1.37 27.68 -0.88
CA ARG A 120 -2.03 26.39 -0.70
C ARG A 120 -3.51 26.54 -0.41
N TYR A 121 -3.88 27.56 0.36
CA TYR A 121 -5.27 27.84 0.70
C TYR A 121 -6.03 28.32 -0.54
N GLU A 122 -5.47 29.26 -1.30
CA GLU A 122 -6.11 29.79 -2.52
C GLU A 122 -6.26 28.71 -3.58
N TYR A 123 -5.29 27.80 -3.72
CA TYR A 123 -5.41 26.66 -4.63
C TYR A 123 -6.66 25.81 -4.32
N TYR A 124 -6.83 25.37 -3.07
CA TYR A 124 -7.96 24.52 -2.70
C TYR A 124 -9.30 25.23 -2.82
N VAL A 125 -9.39 26.50 -2.38
CA VAL A 125 -10.61 27.31 -2.54
C VAL A 125 -10.91 27.57 -4.02
N GLY A 126 -9.87 27.76 -4.84
CA GLY A 126 -9.97 27.96 -6.29
C GLY A 126 -10.63 26.80 -7.03
N LEU A 127 -10.43 25.55 -6.58
CA LEU A 127 -11.05 24.36 -7.16
C LEU A 127 -12.58 24.39 -7.12
N CYS A 128 -13.18 25.16 -6.20
CA CYS A 128 -14.63 25.31 -6.11
C CYS A 128 -15.22 26.18 -7.22
N GLY A 129 -14.42 26.92 -8.00
CA GLY A 129 -14.91 27.75 -9.10
C GLY A 129 -15.92 28.81 -8.68
N GLY A 130 -15.88 29.25 -7.41
CA GLY A 130 -16.80 30.23 -6.83
C GLY A 130 -18.13 29.67 -6.30
N ASP A 131 -18.31 28.34 -6.26
CA ASP A 131 -19.47 27.73 -5.60
C ASP A 131 -19.38 27.92 -4.08
N SER A 132 -20.31 28.69 -3.50
CA SER A 132 -20.27 29.06 -2.08
C SER A 132 -20.39 27.88 -1.12
N ALA A 133 -21.12 26.82 -1.49
CA ALA A 133 -21.28 25.66 -0.62
C ALA A 133 -19.99 24.81 -0.61
N CYS A 134 -19.35 24.67 -1.77
CA CYS A 134 -18.03 24.04 -1.86
C CYS A 134 -16.97 24.82 -1.10
N VAL A 135 -16.98 26.15 -1.20
CA VAL A 135 -16.00 27.00 -0.50
C VAL A 135 -16.15 26.87 1.01
N GLU A 136 -17.37 26.96 1.55
CA GLU A 136 -17.61 26.80 2.99
C GLU A 136 -17.13 25.43 3.51
N GLU A 137 -17.45 24.34 2.80
CA GLU A 137 -16.98 22.99 3.15
C GLU A 137 -15.45 22.85 3.06
N THR A 138 -14.84 23.47 2.05
CA THR A 138 -13.40 23.44 1.85
C THR A 138 -12.67 24.24 2.92
N GLU A 139 -13.16 25.43 3.26
CA GLU A 139 -12.60 26.26 4.34
C GLU A 139 -12.63 25.53 5.68
N ASP A 140 -13.74 24.86 6.01
CA ASP A 140 -13.84 24.03 7.22
C ASP A 140 -12.77 22.93 7.24
N LEU A 141 -12.56 22.23 6.12
CA LEU A 141 -11.51 21.20 5.99
C LEU A 141 -10.10 21.79 6.12
N LEU A 142 -9.84 22.95 5.50
CA LEU A 142 -8.53 23.61 5.55
C LEU A 142 -8.17 24.02 6.98
N VAL A 143 -9.15 24.49 7.76
CA VAL A 143 -8.96 24.77 9.19
C VAL A 143 -8.58 23.51 9.96
N GLU A 144 -9.23 22.37 9.70
CA GLU A 144 -8.86 21.09 10.34
C GLU A 144 -7.46 20.60 9.95
N MET A 145 -7.04 20.88 8.72
CA MET A 145 -5.71 20.56 8.20
C MET A 145 -4.63 21.57 8.63
N GLY A 146 -5.02 22.68 9.29
CA GLY A 146 -4.12 23.77 9.65
C GLY A 146 -3.52 24.47 8.44
N VAL A 147 -4.27 24.55 7.34
CA VAL A 147 -3.87 25.30 6.14
C VAL A 147 -4.39 26.72 6.24
N GLU A 148 -3.48 27.69 6.23
CA GLU A 148 -3.79 29.11 6.33
C GLU A 148 -3.44 29.85 5.02
N ASN A 149 -4.01 31.04 4.84
CA ASN A 149 -3.61 31.93 3.76
C ASN A 149 -2.15 32.37 3.98
N GLY A 150 -1.35 32.34 2.91
CA GLY A 150 0.09 32.55 2.95
C GLY A 150 0.91 31.26 3.03
N ASP A 151 0.28 30.10 3.23
CA ASP A 151 0.98 28.82 3.23
C ASP A 151 1.58 28.52 1.86
N ALA A 152 2.89 28.27 1.84
CA ALA A 152 3.61 27.98 0.62
C ALA A 152 3.10 26.72 -0.08
N PHE A 153 2.92 26.82 -1.40
CA PHE A 153 2.48 25.72 -2.24
C PHE A 153 3.39 25.54 -3.44
N LEU A 154 3.95 24.35 -3.58
CA LEU A 154 4.81 24.02 -4.71
C LEU A 154 4.01 23.70 -5.98
N GLY A 155 2.73 23.28 -5.88
CA GLY A 155 1.96 22.87 -7.06
C GLY A 155 2.20 21.42 -7.50
N VAL A 156 2.30 20.49 -6.54
CA VAL A 156 2.58 19.07 -6.82
C VAL A 156 1.59 18.13 -6.13
N SER A 157 1.45 16.91 -6.66
CA SER A 157 0.56 15.88 -6.12
C SER A 157 1.26 14.53 -5.95
N GLY A 158 0.79 13.77 -4.95
CA GLY A 158 1.34 12.45 -4.62
C GLY A 158 2.82 12.49 -4.28
N LEU A 159 3.21 13.43 -3.41
CA LEU A 159 4.58 13.59 -2.95
C LEU A 159 5.03 12.38 -2.13
N ARG A 160 6.19 11.81 -2.45
CA ARG A 160 6.73 10.59 -1.84
C ARG A 160 8.25 10.66 -1.71
N SER A 161 8.79 10.03 -0.67
CA SER A 161 10.23 9.80 -0.55
C SER A 161 10.72 8.80 -1.60
N SER A 162 11.94 8.99 -2.12
CA SER A 162 12.56 8.13 -3.14
C SER A 162 12.67 6.64 -2.77
N SER A 163 12.65 6.28 -1.49
CA SER A 163 12.70 4.90 -0.97
C SER A 163 11.34 4.35 -0.51
N SER A 164 10.26 5.13 -0.61
CA SER A 164 8.95 4.80 -0.02
C SER A 164 8.42 3.41 -0.40
N SER A 165 8.65 2.95 -1.62
CA SER A 165 8.17 1.65 -2.14
C SER A 165 8.80 0.45 -1.43
N VAL A 166 10.02 0.59 -0.89
CA VAL A 166 10.69 -0.45 -0.09
C VAL A 166 10.58 -0.19 1.41
N ASP A 167 10.50 1.08 1.83
CA ASP A 167 10.35 1.46 3.24
C ASP A 167 9.07 0.90 3.86
N TYR A 168 7.99 0.84 3.08
CA TYR A 168 6.75 0.18 3.50
C TYR A 168 7.00 -1.25 4.01
N TYR A 169 7.83 -2.04 3.33
CA TYR A 169 8.14 -3.42 3.73
C TYR A 169 9.24 -3.50 4.78
N SER A 170 10.26 -2.65 4.71
CA SER A 170 11.37 -2.67 5.67
C SER A 170 10.93 -2.21 7.06
N SER A 171 9.89 -1.37 7.15
CA SER A 171 9.30 -0.86 8.42
C SER A 171 8.85 -1.96 9.40
N ILE A 172 8.54 -3.15 8.87
CA ILE A 172 8.16 -4.33 9.68
C ILE A 172 9.31 -4.74 10.62
N LEU A 173 10.56 -4.61 10.18
CA LEU A 173 11.76 -4.99 10.94
C LEU A 173 12.68 -3.81 11.31
N SER A 174 12.40 -2.59 10.85
CA SER A 174 13.24 -1.41 11.11
C SER A 174 13.30 -1.01 12.58
N GLY A 175 12.28 -1.36 13.36
CA GLY A 175 12.14 -0.93 14.76
C GLY A 175 11.66 0.52 14.93
N GLU A 176 11.20 1.15 13.85
CA GLU A 176 10.65 2.51 13.85
C GLU A 176 9.35 2.62 14.66
N TYR A 177 8.51 1.59 14.56
CA TYR A 177 7.23 1.52 15.28
C TYR A 177 7.31 0.63 16.51
N ALA A 178 6.34 0.82 17.43
CA ALA A 178 6.17 -0.09 18.56
C ALA A 178 5.90 -1.51 18.06
N VAL A 179 6.39 -2.53 18.78
CA VAL A 179 6.27 -3.95 18.39
C VAL A 179 4.82 -4.35 18.05
N SER A 180 3.83 -3.84 18.79
CA SER A 180 2.42 -4.10 18.53
C SER A 180 1.93 -3.50 17.21
N GLN A 181 2.42 -2.31 16.85
CA GLN A 181 2.11 -1.64 15.58
C GLN A 181 2.78 -2.36 14.42
N SER A 182 4.07 -2.70 14.53
CA SER A 182 4.78 -3.49 13.51
C SER A 182 4.12 -4.87 13.31
N ALA A 183 3.69 -5.53 14.39
CA ALA A 183 2.98 -6.81 14.31
C ALA A 183 1.62 -6.68 13.61
N LEU A 184 0.87 -5.61 13.91
CA LEU A 184 -0.40 -5.33 13.22
C LEU A 184 -0.16 -5.00 11.74
N GLY A 185 0.85 -4.17 11.45
CA GLY A 185 1.28 -3.86 10.09
C GLY A 185 1.59 -5.13 9.31
N ALA A 186 2.49 -5.97 9.82
CA ALA A 186 2.86 -7.25 9.23
C ALA A 186 1.65 -8.19 9.01
N ALA A 187 0.68 -8.20 9.93
CA ALA A 187 -0.54 -9.00 9.78
C ALA A 187 -1.44 -8.52 8.63
N LEU A 188 -1.44 -7.21 8.36
CA LEU A 188 -2.28 -6.60 7.32
C LEU A 188 -1.56 -6.42 5.98
N THR A 189 -0.22 -6.43 5.96
CA THR A 189 0.59 -6.24 4.75
C THR A 189 0.19 -7.18 3.61
N PRO A 190 0.00 -8.50 3.80
CA PRO A 190 -0.40 -9.38 2.70
C PRO A 190 -1.74 -8.99 2.04
N LEU A 191 -2.67 -8.40 2.82
CA LEU A 191 -3.93 -7.89 2.30
C LEU A 191 -3.72 -6.65 1.44
N ALA A 192 -2.88 -5.71 1.89
CA ALA A 192 -2.50 -4.53 1.11
C ALA A 192 -1.77 -4.91 -0.19
N MET A 193 -0.94 -5.96 -0.15
CA MET A 193 -0.18 -6.45 -1.31
C MET A 193 -1.08 -7.01 -2.43
N ILE A 194 -2.32 -7.42 -2.16
CA ILE A 194 -3.22 -7.96 -3.20
C ILE A 194 -3.37 -6.98 -4.38
N GLY A 195 -3.52 -5.69 -4.07
CA GLY A 195 -3.74 -4.65 -5.07
C GLY A 195 -2.50 -4.23 -5.84
N VAL A 196 -1.30 -4.48 -5.33
CA VAL A 196 -0.04 -3.93 -5.86
C VAL A 196 0.18 -4.34 -7.33
N PRO A 197 0.12 -5.63 -7.73
CA PRO A 197 0.31 -5.98 -9.13
C PRO A 197 -0.81 -5.47 -10.05
N ILE A 198 -2.00 -5.22 -9.52
CA ILE A 198 -3.13 -4.69 -10.31
C ILE A 198 -2.91 -3.20 -10.58
N GLN A 199 -2.38 -2.47 -9.60
CA GLN A 199 -2.10 -1.04 -9.69
C GLN A 199 -0.85 -0.74 -10.53
N HIS A 200 0.06 -1.69 -10.66
CA HIS A 200 1.34 -1.52 -11.35
C HIS A 200 1.51 -2.45 -12.57
N ASP A 201 0.43 -2.76 -13.29
CA ASP A 201 0.47 -3.52 -14.56
C ASP A 201 1.25 -4.85 -14.49
N GLY A 202 1.10 -5.57 -13.38
CA GLY A 202 1.76 -6.84 -13.10
C GLY A 202 3.16 -6.73 -12.51
N GLN A 203 3.60 -5.53 -12.12
CA GLN A 203 4.87 -5.30 -11.43
C GLN A 203 4.70 -5.28 -9.90
N THR A 204 5.81 -5.42 -9.17
CA THR A 204 5.85 -5.38 -7.70
C THR A 204 5.91 -3.97 -7.13
N MET A 205 6.26 -3.00 -7.97
CA MET A 205 6.33 -1.57 -7.71
C MET A 205 6.34 -0.83 -9.05
N LEU A 206 6.16 0.48 -9.02
CA LEU A 206 6.26 1.31 -10.22
C LEU A 206 7.70 1.31 -10.77
N LEU A 207 7.88 1.32 -12.10
CA LEU A 207 9.20 1.21 -12.73
C LEU A 207 10.08 2.44 -12.44
N GLU A 208 9.47 3.62 -12.40
CA GLU A 208 10.12 4.89 -12.06
C GLU A 208 10.68 4.83 -10.63
N GLU A 209 9.87 4.38 -9.66
CA GLU A 209 10.27 4.19 -8.27
C GLU A 209 11.38 3.12 -8.16
N ARG A 210 11.26 2.01 -8.89
CA ARG A 210 12.29 0.96 -8.96
C ARG A 210 13.63 1.52 -9.43
N ALA A 211 13.62 2.43 -10.41
CA ALA A 211 14.81 3.09 -10.93
C ALA A 211 15.39 4.15 -9.97
N MET A 212 14.71 4.46 -8.86
CA MET A 212 15.24 5.31 -7.78
C MET A 212 15.98 4.50 -6.71
N LEU A 213 16.02 3.17 -6.79
CA LEU A 213 16.59 2.31 -5.75
C LEU A 213 18.01 1.83 -6.11
N LYS A 214 18.84 1.68 -5.09
CA LYS A 214 20.14 1.00 -5.15
C LYS A 214 20.31 0.04 -3.98
N ALA A 215 21.20 -0.94 -4.15
CA ALA A 215 21.64 -1.77 -3.03
C ALA A 215 22.38 -0.91 -1.99
N SER A 216 22.12 -1.16 -0.70
CA SER A 216 22.86 -0.54 0.39
C SER A 216 24.28 -1.11 0.52
N ASP A 217 25.09 -0.48 1.36
CA ASP A 217 26.47 -0.91 1.66
C ASP A 217 26.52 -2.17 2.57
N GLY A 218 25.39 -2.79 2.89
CA GLY A 218 25.31 -4.01 3.68
C GLY A 218 26.01 -5.19 3.01
N ALA A 219 26.48 -6.17 3.80
CA ALA A 219 27.25 -7.32 3.26
C ALA A 219 26.48 -8.14 2.20
N ILE A 220 25.18 -8.34 2.39
CA ILE A 220 24.34 -9.07 1.41
C ILE A 220 24.05 -8.16 0.20
N ALA A 221 23.68 -6.90 0.44
CA ALA A 221 23.32 -5.96 -0.61
C ALA A 221 24.50 -5.64 -1.55
N SER A 222 25.69 -5.41 -0.99
CA SER A 222 26.93 -5.17 -1.75
C SER A 222 27.39 -6.37 -2.58
N THR A 223 27.10 -7.60 -2.15
CA THR A 223 27.47 -8.82 -2.90
C THR A 223 26.49 -9.15 -4.01
N LEU A 224 25.19 -8.93 -3.80
CA LEU A 224 24.16 -9.14 -4.82
C LEU A 224 24.09 -7.98 -5.83
N GLY A 225 24.47 -6.77 -5.39
CA GLY A 225 24.30 -5.52 -6.14
C GLY A 225 22.82 -5.14 -6.30
N THR A 226 22.57 -3.97 -6.89
CA THR A 226 21.20 -3.43 -7.07
C THR A 226 20.31 -4.40 -7.84
N ALA A 227 20.78 -4.92 -8.98
CA ALA A 227 20.00 -5.85 -9.80
C ALA A 227 19.64 -7.14 -9.06
N GLY A 228 20.59 -7.73 -8.32
CA GLY A 228 20.35 -8.95 -7.55
C GLY A 228 19.38 -8.72 -6.39
N MET A 229 19.50 -7.59 -5.69
CA MET A 229 18.57 -7.22 -4.63
C MET A 229 17.14 -7.00 -5.13
N LEU A 230 17.00 -6.34 -6.28
CA LEU A 230 15.69 -6.12 -6.90
C LEU A 230 15.03 -7.43 -7.40
N ILE A 231 15.82 -8.39 -7.90
CA ILE A 231 15.32 -9.73 -8.26
C ILE A 231 14.89 -10.50 -7.00
N LEU A 232 15.70 -10.42 -5.93
CA LEU A 232 15.38 -11.06 -4.65
C LEU A 232 14.08 -10.49 -4.06
N PHE A 233 13.92 -9.16 -4.09
CA PHE A 233 12.70 -8.49 -3.67
C PHE A 233 11.49 -9.00 -4.45
N ASP A 234 11.55 -9.02 -5.79
CA ASP A 234 10.44 -9.47 -6.63
C ASP A 234 10.06 -10.92 -6.34
N PHE A 235 11.05 -11.80 -6.23
CA PHE A 235 10.85 -13.20 -5.93
C PHE A 235 10.13 -13.39 -4.58
N LEU A 236 10.59 -12.70 -3.53
CA LEU A 236 10.00 -12.79 -2.20
C LEU A 236 8.60 -12.17 -2.18
N PHE A 237 8.41 -11.04 -2.85
CA PHE A 237 7.10 -10.40 -3.02
C PHE A 237 6.10 -11.38 -3.62
N TRP A 238 6.45 -12.03 -4.74
CA TRP A 238 5.56 -12.98 -5.40
C TRP A 238 5.32 -14.23 -4.57
N LEU A 239 6.32 -14.66 -3.80
CA LEU A 239 6.18 -15.78 -2.87
C LEU A 239 5.15 -15.45 -1.78
N VAL A 240 5.22 -14.25 -1.18
CA VAL A 240 4.21 -13.77 -0.22
C VAL A 240 2.83 -13.72 -0.89
N TRP A 241 2.74 -13.07 -2.05
CA TRP A 241 1.48 -12.80 -2.74
C TRP A 241 0.73 -14.08 -3.14
N ILE A 242 1.43 -15.05 -3.75
CA ILE A 242 0.84 -16.32 -4.18
C ILE A 242 0.44 -17.18 -2.97
N ASN A 243 1.30 -17.30 -1.96
CA ASN A 243 0.99 -18.09 -0.76
C ASN A 243 -0.21 -17.49 -0.03
N PHE A 244 -0.26 -16.16 0.08
CA PHE A 244 -1.38 -15.49 0.74
C PHE A 244 -2.68 -15.75 0.00
N LEU A 245 -2.71 -15.57 -1.32
CA LEU A 245 -3.92 -15.81 -2.11
C LEU A 245 -4.36 -17.26 -2.08
N LEU A 246 -3.44 -18.23 -2.15
CA LEU A 246 -3.81 -19.64 -2.07
C LEU A 246 -4.36 -19.98 -0.68
N GLY A 247 -3.73 -19.47 0.38
CA GLY A 247 -4.21 -19.63 1.76
C GLY A 247 -5.58 -18.99 1.96
N PHE A 248 -5.74 -17.75 1.51
CA PHE A 248 -6.97 -16.98 1.62
C PHE A 248 -8.11 -17.57 0.79
N ALA A 249 -7.86 -17.91 -0.47
CA ALA A 249 -8.85 -18.54 -1.35
C ALA A 249 -9.37 -19.86 -0.77
N ASN A 250 -8.48 -20.67 -0.17
CA ASN A 250 -8.88 -21.90 0.49
C ASN A 250 -9.69 -21.68 1.78
N LEU A 251 -9.71 -20.47 2.36
CA LEU A 251 -10.60 -20.12 3.48
C LEU A 251 -11.97 -19.60 3.02
N ILE A 252 -12.16 -19.32 1.73
CA ILE A 252 -13.44 -18.83 1.20
C ILE A 252 -14.51 -19.91 1.42
N PRO A 253 -15.69 -19.56 1.98
CA PRO A 253 -16.75 -20.51 2.28
C PRO A 253 -17.55 -20.90 1.01
N MET A 254 -16.87 -21.59 0.09
CA MET A 254 -17.46 -22.12 -1.14
C MET A 254 -17.22 -23.63 -1.22
N VAL A 255 -18.15 -24.36 -1.85
CA VAL A 255 -18.12 -25.82 -1.96
C VAL A 255 -16.84 -26.40 -2.63
N PRO A 256 -16.17 -25.76 -3.62
CA PRO A 256 -14.89 -26.28 -4.12
C PRO A 256 -13.67 -25.96 -3.23
N PHE A 257 -13.82 -25.16 -2.16
CA PHE A 257 -12.72 -24.75 -1.27
C PHE A 257 -12.87 -25.36 0.14
N ASP A 258 -11.74 -25.59 0.81
CA ASP A 258 -11.70 -26.18 2.16
C ASP A 258 -12.47 -25.36 3.21
N GLY A 259 -12.53 -24.04 3.04
CA GLY A 259 -13.27 -23.10 3.88
C GLY A 259 -14.77 -23.41 3.92
N GLY A 260 -15.35 -23.96 2.85
CA GLY A 260 -16.74 -24.41 2.84
C GLY A 260 -17.00 -25.53 3.84
N HIS A 261 -16.05 -26.45 3.99
CA HIS A 261 -16.11 -27.55 4.96
C HIS A 261 -15.84 -27.08 6.39
N ILE A 262 -14.87 -26.17 6.58
CA ILE A 262 -14.59 -25.55 7.88
C ILE A 262 -15.81 -24.77 8.40
N VAL A 263 -16.47 -23.99 7.54
CA VAL A 263 -17.69 -23.26 7.92
C VAL A 263 -18.84 -24.22 8.19
N LYS A 264 -19.04 -25.26 7.36
CA LYS A 264 -20.08 -26.28 7.58
C LYS A 264 -19.92 -26.97 8.94
N ASP A 265 -18.71 -27.47 9.22
CA ASP A 265 -18.42 -28.21 10.46
C ASP A 265 -18.36 -27.26 11.68
N GLY A 266 -17.89 -26.02 11.51
CA GLY A 266 -17.88 -24.99 12.55
C GLY A 266 -19.30 -24.55 12.95
N VAL A 267 -20.17 -24.28 11.97
CA VAL A 267 -21.59 -23.96 12.19
C VAL A 267 -22.29 -25.14 12.84
N HIS A 268 -22.00 -26.38 12.42
CA HIS A 268 -22.54 -27.58 13.07
C HIS A 268 -22.09 -27.69 14.53
N SER A 269 -20.84 -27.40 14.85
CA SER A 269 -20.32 -27.44 16.23
C SER A 269 -20.93 -26.34 17.12
N ILE A 270 -21.14 -25.13 16.59
CA ILE A 270 -21.79 -24.03 17.30
C ILE A 270 -23.27 -24.34 17.52
N LEU A 271 -23.99 -24.76 16.46
CA LEU A 271 -25.41 -25.08 16.55
C LEU A 271 -25.64 -26.26 17.49
N SER A 272 -24.84 -27.33 17.42
CA SER A 272 -25.00 -28.48 18.31
C SER A 272 -24.75 -28.14 19.79
N ARG A 273 -23.88 -27.17 20.09
CA ARG A 273 -23.67 -26.66 21.46
C ARG A 273 -24.75 -25.69 21.93
N LEU A 274 -25.25 -24.83 21.04
CA LEU A 274 -26.25 -23.81 21.37
C LEU A 274 -27.67 -24.39 21.40
N THR A 275 -27.91 -25.46 20.64
CA THR A 275 -29.23 -26.07 20.45
C THR A 275 -29.27 -27.53 20.90
N SER A 276 -28.81 -27.79 22.12
CA SER A 276 -28.75 -29.12 22.78
C SER A 276 -30.08 -29.87 22.95
N GLY A 277 -31.15 -29.49 22.26
CA GLY A 277 -32.48 -30.14 22.25
C GLY A 277 -33.15 -30.23 20.87
N ILE A 278 -32.47 -29.85 19.78
CA ILE A 278 -33.02 -29.91 18.41
C ILE A 278 -32.61 -31.24 17.75
N HIS A 279 -33.53 -31.85 17.00
CA HIS A 279 -33.31 -33.12 16.28
C HIS A 279 -32.11 -33.00 15.31
N PRO A 280 -31.17 -33.96 15.27
CA PRO A 280 -29.90 -33.86 14.52
C PRO A 280 -30.07 -33.52 13.03
N MET A 281 -31.13 -34.02 12.38
CA MET A 281 -31.45 -33.68 10.99
C MET A 281 -31.72 -32.19 10.74
N ARG A 282 -32.30 -31.46 11.70
CA ARG A 282 -32.57 -30.02 11.52
C ARG A 282 -31.29 -29.19 11.58
N VAL A 283 -30.35 -29.58 12.46
CA VAL A 283 -29.03 -28.96 12.56
C VAL A 283 -28.25 -29.15 11.26
N GLU A 284 -28.32 -30.33 10.67
CA GLU A 284 -27.67 -30.65 9.40
C GLU A 284 -28.28 -29.88 8.21
N LEU A 285 -29.61 -29.82 8.12
CA LEU A 285 -30.30 -29.01 7.10
C LEU A 285 -30.01 -27.51 7.21
N MET A 286 -29.86 -26.98 8.43
CA MET A 286 -29.49 -25.58 8.65
C MET A 286 -28.04 -25.32 8.23
N ALA A 287 -27.10 -26.21 8.61
CA ALA A 287 -25.71 -26.12 8.18
C ALA A 287 -25.57 -26.21 6.65
N GLU A 288 -26.31 -27.10 5.99
CA GLU A 288 -26.34 -27.18 4.53
C GLU A 288 -26.96 -25.96 3.85
N ARG A 289 -27.98 -25.35 4.45
CA ARG A 289 -28.59 -24.13 3.91
C ARG A 289 -27.65 -22.95 4.04
N ILE A 290 -26.98 -22.80 5.18
CA ILE A 290 -25.98 -21.74 5.43
C ILE A 290 -24.78 -21.91 4.49
N SER A 291 -24.26 -23.13 4.35
CA SER A 291 -23.16 -23.44 3.44
C SER A 291 -23.53 -23.17 1.96
N ARG A 292 -24.72 -23.56 1.51
CA ARG A 292 -25.22 -23.20 0.15
C ARG A 292 -25.39 -21.70 -0.04
N MET A 293 -25.82 -20.98 0.99
CA MET A 293 -26.00 -19.52 0.93
C MET A 293 -24.67 -18.81 0.73
N GLY A 294 -23.55 -19.34 1.25
CA GLY A 294 -22.20 -18.84 0.99
C GLY A 294 -21.85 -18.83 -0.50
N ASN A 295 -22.21 -19.89 -1.24
CA ASN A 295 -21.98 -19.96 -2.69
C ASN A 295 -22.78 -18.89 -3.46
N PHE A 296 -24.05 -18.67 -3.08
CA PHE A 296 -24.87 -17.61 -3.68
C PHE A 296 -24.41 -16.20 -3.31
N LEU A 297 -23.92 -16.00 -2.09
CA LEU A 297 -23.38 -14.72 -1.63
C LEU A 297 -22.11 -14.34 -2.39
N ILE A 298 -21.20 -15.30 -2.62
CA ILE A 298 -20.00 -15.03 -3.41
C ILE A 298 -20.37 -14.76 -4.88
N LEU A 299 -21.29 -15.55 -5.45
CA LEU A 299 -21.80 -15.30 -6.80
C LEU A 299 -22.40 -13.89 -6.91
N PHE A 300 -23.18 -13.47 -5.92
CA PHE A 300 -23.76 -12.14 -5.85
C PHE A 300 -22.70 -11.04 -5.77
N ILE A 301 -21.69 -11.18 -4.90
CA ILE A 301 -20.57 -10.23 -4.76
C ILE A 301 -19.77 -10.10 -6.05
N VAL A 302 -19.59 -11.17 -6.81
CA VAL A 302 -18.85 -11.15 -8.09
C VAL A 302 -19.69 -10.58 -9.23
N VAL A 303 -20.97 -10.93 -9.31
CA VAL A 303 -21.84 -10.53 -10.42
C VAL A 303 -22.35 -9.10 -10.27
N LEU A 304 -22.59 -8.64 -9.04
CA LEU A 304 -23.15 -7.32 -8.77
C LEU A 304 -22.30 -6.16 -9.33
N PRO A 305 -20.97 -6.10 -9.14
CA PRO A 305 -20.12 -5.07 -9.74
C PRO A 305 -20.06 -5.11 -11.27
N ILE A 306 -20.33 -6.28 -11.90
CA ILE A 306 -20.36 -6.42 -13.36
C ILE A 306 -21.70 -5.94 -13.93
N MET A 307 -22.80 -6.17 -13.19
CA MET A 307 -24.16 -5.84 -13.62
C MET A 307 -24.55 -4.40 -13.30
N LEU A 308 -24.12 -3.85 -12.17
CA LEU A 308 -24.47 -2.49 -11.72
C LEU A 308 -24.12 -1.40 -12.74
N PRO A 309 -22.92 -1.36 -13.35
CA PRO A 309 -22.57 -0.35 -14.36
C PRO A 309 -23.36 -0.46 -15.67
N ARG A 310 -24.13 -1.55 -15.88
CA ARG A 310 -24.95 -1.75 -17.08
C ARG A 310 -26.43 -1.44 -16.86
N LEU A 311 -26.84 -1.20 -15.61
CA LEU A 311 -28.21 -0.89 -15.21
C LEU A 311 -28.44 0.60 -14.94
N VAL A 312 -27.35 1.37 -14.80
CA VAL A 312 -27.31 2.83 -14.70
C VAL A 312 -26.81 3.37 -16.04
#